data_AF-V5EV34-F1
#
_entry.id   AF-V5EV34-F1
#
_cell.length_a   1.000
_cell.length_b   1.000
_cell.length_c   1.000
_cell.angle_alpha   90.00
_cell.angle_beta   90.00
_cell.angle_gamma   90.00
#
_symmetry.space_group_name_H-M   'P 1'
#
loop_
_entity.id
_entity.type
_entity.pdbx_description
1 polymer ?
#
loop_
_entity_poly.entity_id
_entity_poly.type
_entity_poly.pdbx_seq_one_letter_code
_entity_poly.pdbx_strand_id
1 'polypeptide(L)'
;MDPSQLEHVRVVDLCTGSGCIALLVADALRTRLGTGGSWRVVACDQSPQAVELAQENAVKLSFTINEPDSNLHIVQADIFDDAAMDQLASLAGGPFDLILSNPPYIPRREWLSLPAEVKQHEDPAALIGERDATSPPDPSSNGRQDHLDRMGLTFHERLAHLLYRSSFSTSTPGLPRLVAEYGKAQHANVERLHIHLTPPKDRLPKIIKVSGQLVVIGVGNATTHPNTRHSIGQIVLDPLLTSLVEQDRSVRSRLREVRDVLEQGRLVHADRAGWDVPVPSHLPNLDLDAPPPPLPSSLLKVTGPSGGWTATLPLLIPSSPRFFSSRNPEDSTVYQVNVLLFKPAHAMNRSGVALKAFLASHGAEYSSDRPPSDDVLVLQDELDLPFGEAKRREGGSARGHNGVRDIIARLAIPVEPTKKGQEGPKLSRVRIGIGRPTGKGTRVDRWVLSPLTEEEMHSCKTEAEGTVLSQVQRHTLEWVRERCTTLTREMGADVEKHDRVSSRKDQFGVLRTVWVS
;
A
#
# COMPACT_ATOMS: atom_id res chain seq x y z
N MET A 1 15.79 -14.56 -14.95
CA MET A 1 14.48 -14.67 -15.62
C MET A 1 14.44 -15.98 -16.38
N ASP A 2 13.29 -16.66 -16.35
CA ASP A 2 13.03 -17.87 -17.13
C ASP A 2 12.79 -17.47 -18.61
N PRO A 3 13.56 -17.99 -19.59
CA PRO A 3 13.41 -17.65 -21.01
C PRO A 3 12.03 -17.96 -21.59
N SER A 4 11.24 -18.82 -20.96
CA SER A 4 9.90 -19.19 -21.43
C SER A 4 8.83 -18.11 -21.23
N GLN A 5 9.17 -16.97 -20.61
CA GLN A 5 8.22 -15.88 -20.31
C GLN A 5 8.37 -14.64 -21.23
N LEU A 6 9.32 -14.63 -22.16
CA LEU A 6 9.57 -13.51 -23.10
C LEU A 6 9.09 -13.89 -24.51
N GLU A 7 7.78 -13.93 -24.74
CA GLU A 7 7.20 -14.28 -26.05
C GLU A 7 7.35 -13.15 -27.10
N HIS A 8 7.50 -11.90 -26.65
CA HIS A 8 7.79 -10.74 -27.49
C HIS A 8 8.48 -9.65 -26.67
N VAL A 9 9.58 -9.07 -27.16
CA VAL A 9 10.31 -8.00 -26.45
C VAL A 9 10.52 -6.81 -27.37
N ARG A 10 9.96 -5.66 -26.99
CA ARG A 10 10.15 -4.39 -27.68
C ARG A 10 10.98 -3.45 -26.82
N VAL A 11 12.09 -2.98 -27.36
CA VAL A 11 13.02 -2.08 -26.68
C VAL A 11 13.14 -0.79 -27.48
N VAL A 12 13.18 0.34 -26.78
CA VAL A 12 13.58 1.61 -27.37
C VAL A 12 14.85 2.13 -26.71
N ASP A 13 15.78 2.65 -27.51
CA ASP A 13 16.97 3.37 -27.06
C ASP A 13 16.90 4.83 -27.51
N LEU A 14 16.65 5.73 -26.56
CA LEU A 14 16.46 7.16 -26.78
C LEU A 14 17.77 7.91 -26.53
N CYS A 15 18.12 8.86 -27.39
CA CYS A 15 19.43 9.51 -27.39
C CYS A 15 20.54 8.47 -27.63
N THR A 16 20.38 7.66 -28.67
CA THR A 16 21.21 6.47 -28.91
C THR A 16 22.66 6.80 -29.25
N GLY A 17 22.94 8.02 -29.72
CA GLY A 17 24.29 8.41 -30.13
C GLY A 17 24.84 7.48 -31.22
N SER A 18 25.97 6.84 -30.94
CA SER A 18 26.63 5.88 -31.85
C SER A 18 25.96 4.50 -31.93
N GLY A 19 24.83 4.30 -31.23
CA GLY A 19 24.09 3.04 -31.22
C GLY A 19 24.62 2.00 -30.24
N CYS A 20 25.63 2.31 -29.42
CA CYS A 20 26.31 1.33 -28.55
C CYS A 20 25.35 0.51 -27.68
N ILE A 21 24.36 1.16 -27.05
CA ILE A 21 23.41 0.50 -26.15
C ILE A 21 22.40 -0.32 -26.95
N ALA A 22 21.75 0.28 -27.95
CA ALA A 22 20.83 -0.42 -28.85
C ALA A 22 21.45 -1.67 -29.48
N LEU A 23 22.67 -1.56 -30.01
CA LEU A 23 23.36 -2.64 -30.71
C LEU A 23 23.77 -3.76 -29.75
N LEU A 24 24.20 -3.43 -28.53
CA LEU A 24 24.48 -4.41 -27.49
C LEU A 24 23.24 -5.21 -27.13
N VAL A 25 22.10 -4.54 -26.96
CA VAL A 25 20.83 -5.20 -26.62
C VAL A 25 20.30 -6.03 -27.79
N ALA A 26 20.36 -5.49 -29.01
CA ALA A 26 19.98 -6.23 -30.21
C ALA A 26 20.83 -7.49 -30.40
N ASP A 27 22.14 -7.43 -30.15
CA ASP A 27 23.03 -8.59 -30.23
C ASP A 27 22.72 -9.64 -29.16
N ALA A 28 22.44 -9.20 -27.93
CA ALA A 28 22.04 -10.08 -26.84
C ALA A 28 20.71 -10.79 -27.13
N LEU A 29 19.72 -10.05 -27.65
CA LEU A 29 18.42 -10.61 -28.04
C LEU A 29 18.56 -11.56 -29.23
N ARG A 30 19.31 -11.17 -30.28
CA ARG A 30 19.66 -12.02 -31.43
C ARG A 30 20.31 -13.32 -31.01
N THR A 31 21.26 -13.26 -30.08
CA THR A 31 21.99 -14.43 -29.57
C THR A 31 21.09 -15.39 -28.79
N ARG A 32 20.13 -14.86 -28.03
CA ARG A 32 19.25 -15.68 -27.18
C ARG A 32 17.99 -16.18 -27.86
N LEU A 33 17.40 -15.36 -28.72
CA LEU A 33 16.08 -15.60 -29.34
C LEU A 33 16.19 -15.94 -30.83
N GLY A 34 17.39 -15.83 -31.41
CA GLY A 34 17.63 -16.05 -32.84
C GLY A 34 17.33 -14.82 -33.70
N THR A 35 17.77 -14.88 -34.95
CA THR A 35 17.58 -13.81 -35.96
C THR A 35 16.13 -13.63 -36.38
N GLY A 36 15.34 -14.72 -36.41
CA GLY A 36 13.89 -14.70 -36.61
C GLY A 36 13.08 -14.69 -35.30
N GLY A 37 13.74 -14.40 -34.18
CA GLY A 37 13.09 -14.32 -32.88
C GLY A 37 12.11 -13.15 -32.80
N SER A 38 11.13 -13.27 -31.91
CA SER A 38 10.09 -12.27 -31.65
C SER A 38 10.65 -11.14 -30.75
N TRP A 39 11.47 -10.26 -31.33
CA TRP A 39 12.03 -9.10 -30.63
C TRP A 39 12.21 -7.91 -31.58
N ARG A 40 12.09 -6.69 -31.05
CA ARG A 40 12.25 -5.44 -31.80
C ARG A 40 13.08 -4.46 -30.96
N VAL A 41 14.08 -3.84 -31.57
CA VAL A 41 14.85 -2.73 -31.01
C VAL A 41 14.68 -1.53 -31.92
N VAL A 42 14.24 -0.41 -31.36
CA VAL A 42 14.16 0.87 -32.06
C VAL A 42 15.13 1.85 -31.39
N ALA A 43 16.10 2.35 -32.13
CA ALA A 43 17.07 3.32 -31.66
C ALA A 43 16.81 4.67 -32.34
N CYS A 44 16.86 5.77 -31.58
CA CYS A 44 16.72 7.08 -32.18
C CYS A 44 17.64 8.15 -31.57
N ASP A 45 17.99 9.11 -32.42
CA ASP A 45 18.68 10.33 -32.03
C ASP A 45 18.14 11.53 -32.82
N GLN A 46 18.26 12.73 -32.25
CA GLN A 46 17.91 13.97 -32.95
C GLN A 46 18.95 14.33 -34.00
N SER A 47 20.23 13.99 -33.74
CA SER A 47 21.37 14.28 -34.61
C SER A 47 21.42 13.33 -35.81
N PRO A 48 21.33 13.84 -37.06
CA PRO A 48 21.52 13.02 -38.26
C PRO A 48 22.86 12.29 -38.27
N GLN A 49 23.92 12.93 -37.78
CA GLN A 49 25.27 12.37 -37.74
C GLN A 49 25.37 11.18 -36.77
N ALA A 50 24.69 11.27 -35.62
CA ALA A 50 24.61 10.16 -34.67
C ALA A 50 23.88 8.96 -35.28
N VAL A 51 22.75 9.22 -35.95
CA VAL A 51 21.97 8.18 -36.65
C VAL A 51 22.81 7.50 -37.73
N GLU A 52 23.52 8.26 -38.57
CA GLU A 52 24.39 7.72 -39.63
C GLU A 52 25.48 6.81 -39.02
N LEU A 53 26.16 7.28 -37.97
CA LEU A 53 27.18 6.51 -37.27
C LEU A 53 26.61 5.21 -36.65
N ALA A 54 25.43 5.27 -36.03
CA ALA A 54 24.76 4.11 -35.48
C ALA A 54 24.37 3.09 -36.55
N GLN A 55 23.90 3.55 -37.72
CA GLN A 55 23.59 2.71 -38.87
C GLN A 55 24.86 2.04 -39.44
N GLU A 56 25.96 2.78 -39.59
CA GLU A 56 27.24 2.20 -40.00
C GLU A 56 27.71 1.10 -39.04
N ASN A 57 27.60 1.35 -37.73
CA ASN A 57 27.97 0.38 -36.70
C ASN A 57 27.08 -0.87 -36.75
N ALA A 58 25.78 -0.71 -36.99
CA ALA A 58 24.85 -1.83 -37.17
C ALA A 58 25.23 -2.69 -38.38
N VAL A 59 25.57 -2.07 -39.51
CA VAL A 59 26.02 -2.76 -40.72
C VAL A 59 27.33 -3.51 -40.48
N LYS A 60 28.31 -2.88 -39.79
CA LYS A 60 29.57 -3.54 -39.39
C LYS A 60 29.32 -4.78 -38.51
N LEU A 61 28.25 -4.78 -37.72
CA LEU A 61 27.82 -5.90 -36.88
C LEU A 61 26.84 -6.87 -37.57
N SER A 62 26.67 -6.74 -38.90
CA SER A 62 25.82 -7.58 -39.74
C SER A 62 24.34 -7.59 -39.31
N PHE A 63 23.82 -6.44 -38.88
CA PHE A 63 22.37 -6.26 -38.71
C PHE A 63 21.72 -5.81 -40.01
N THR A 64 20.57 -6.41 -40.35
CA THR A 64 19.61 -5.81 -41.26
C THR A 64 18.85 -4.75 -40.49
N ILE A 65 18.78 -3.53 -41.03
CA ILE A 65 18.16 -2.39 -40.36
C ILE A 65 17.09 -1.73 -41.23
N ASN A 66 16.10 -1.11 -40.60
CA ASN A 66 15.10 -0.22 -41.22
C ASN A 66 14.21 -0.84 -42.33
N GLU A 67 14.29 -2.14 -42.55
CA GLU A 67 13.34 -2.88 -43.38
C GLU A 67 12.07 -3.23 -42.58
N PRO A 68 10.89 -3.38 -43.20
CA PRO A 68 9.63 -3.65 -42.49
C PRO A 68 9.66 -4.84 -41.52
N ASP A 69 10.42 -5.88 -41.89
CA ASP A 69 10.58 -7.13 -41.14
C ASP A 69 11.88 -7.19 -40.32
N SER A 70 12.66 -6.10 -40.29
CA SER A 70 13.88 -6.06 -39.50
C SER A 70 13.59 -5.95 -38.01
N ASN A 71 14.41 -6.60 -37.18
CA ASN A 71 14.30 -6.52 -35.73
C ASN A 71 15.02 -5.29 -35.14
N LEU A 72 15.74 -4.52 -35.97
CA LEU A 72 16.47 -3.32 -35.56
C LEU A 72 16.11 -2.15 -36.48
N HIS A 73 15.55 -1.09 -35.90
CA HIS A 73 15.30 0.17 -36.58
C HIS A 73 16.17 1.25 -35.94
N ILE A 74 16.86 2.05 -36.76
CA ILE A 74 17.67 3.18 -36.34
C ILE A 74 17.23 4.40 -37.14
N VAL A 75 16.52 5.31 -36.48
CA VAL A 75 15.80 6.41 -37.14
C VAL A 75 16.10 7.75 -36.46
N GLN A 76 16.02 8.83 -37.23
CA GLN A 76 16.10 10.18 -36.66
C GLN A 76 14.78 10.55 -35.99
N ALA A 77 14.82 10.97 -34.73
CA ALA A 77 13.65 11.46 -34.01
C ALA A 77 14.06 12.43 -32.89
N ASP A 78 13.27 13.48 -32.69
CA ASP A 78 13.36 14.33 -31.51
C ASP A 78 12.51 13.71 -30.40
N ILE A 79 13.11 13.40 -29.24
CA ILE A 79 12.37 12.84 -28.11
C ILE A 79 11.29 13.80 -27.60
N PHE A 80 11.42 15.10 -27.87
CA PHE A 80 10.45 16.14 -27.52
C PHE A 80 9.33 16.30 -28.56
N ASP A 81 9.30 15.50 -29.63
CA ASP A 81 8.19 15.45 -30.59
C ASP A 81 7.30 14.23 -30.29
N ASP A 82 6.08 14.50 -29.81
CA ASP A 82 5.10 13.46 -29.47
C ASP A 82 4.70 12.59 -30.67
N ALA A 83 4.60 13.16 -31.87
CA ALA A 83 4.25 12.42 -33.07
C ALA A 83 5.39 11.49 -33.51
N ALA A 84 6.64 11.95 -33.38
CA ALA A 84 7.82 11.13 -33.65
C ALA A 84 7.88 9.93 -32.68
N MET A 85 7.62 10.16 -31.39
CA MET A 85 7.61 9.11 -30.36
C MET A 85 6.53 8.04 -30.60
N ASP A 86 5.35 8.41 -31.10
CA ASP A 86 4.31 7.46 -31.50
C ASP A 86 4.68 6.64 -32.74
N GLN A 87 5.39 7.26 -33.69
CA GLN A 87 5.91 6.56 -34.87
C GLN A 87 6.94 5.49 -34.46
N LEU A 88 7.78 5.73 -33.44
CA LEU A 88 8.71 4.71 -32.94
C LEU A 88 7.99 3.46 -32.44
N ALA A 89 6.91 3.61 -31.67
CA ALA A 89 6.13 2.46 -31.20
C ALA A 89 5.45 1.73 -32.36
N SER A 90 5.02 2.46 -33.40
CA SER A 90 4.48 1.86 -34.62
C SER A 90 5.52 1.01 -35.35
N LEU A 91 6.78 1.47 -35.42
CA LEU A 91 7.91 0.69 -35.96
C LEU A 91 8.21 -0.56 -35.14
N ALA A 92 7.99 -0.53 -33.83
CA ALA A 92 8.15 -1.69 -32.97
C ALA A 92 6.98 -2.68 -33.02
N GLY A 93 5.89 -2.36 -33.74
CA GLY A 93 4.66 -3.16 -33.74
C GLY A 93 3.83 -3.01 -32.45
N GLY A 94 4.07 -1.94 -31.69
CA GLY A 94 3.34 -1.60 -30.47
C GLY A 94 4.23 -1.01 -29.38
N PRO A 95 3.65 -0.76 -28.19
CA PRO A 95 4.34 -0.08 -27.09
C PRO A 95 5.56 -0.82 -26.54
N PHE A 96 6.54 -0.06 -26.06
CA PHE A 96 7.84 -0.59 -25.62
C PHE A 96 7.82 -1.22 -24.22
N ASP A 97 8.42 -2.41 -24.11
CA ASP A 97 8.54 -3.18 -22.87
C ASP A 97 9.72 -2.71 -22.00
N LEU A 98 10.78 -2.19 -22.63
CA LEU A 98 11.96 -1.61 -21.98
C LEU A 98 12.37 -0.31 -22.69
N ILE A 99 12.61 0.73 -21.91
CA ILE A 99 13.13 2.02 -22.39
C ILE A 99 14.56 2.18 -21.87
N LEU A 100 15.47 2.45 -22.80
CA LEU A 100 16.87 2.73 -22.55
C LEU A 100 17.16 4.18 -22.93
N SER A 101 18.03 4.86 -22.18
CA SER A 101 18.52 6.17 -22.59
C SER A 101 19.83 6.51 -21.93
N ASN A 102 20.76 7.07 -22.70
CA ASN A 102 21.86 7.87 -22.17
C ASN A 102 21.62 9.34 -22.55
N PRO A 103 20.75 10.05 -21.83
CA PRO A 103 20.36 11.39 -22.22
C PRO A 103 21.46 12.41 -21.88
N PRO A 104 21.52 13.55 -22.58
CA PRO A 104 22.27 14.71 -22.11
C PRO A 104 21.81 15.14 -20.71
N TYR A 105 22.75 15.28 -19.77
CA TYR A 105 22.45 15.57 -18.35
C TYR A 105 23.35 16.65 -17.72
N ILE A 106 24.35 17.18 -18.43
CA ILE A 106 25.28 18.17 -17.86
C ILE A 106 24.66 19.58 -17.95
N PRO A 107 24.48 20.31 -16.83
CA PRO A 107 24.04 21.70 -16.90
C PRO A 107 25.03 22.57 -17.68
N ARG A 108 24.58 23.54 -18.49
CA ARG A 108 25.51 24.37 -19.30
C ARG A 108 26.52 25.11 -18.45
N ARG A 109 26.12 25.59 -17.26
CA ARG A 109 27.02 26.25 -16.29
C ARG A 109 28.19 25.36 -15.87
N GLU A 110 27.99 24.04 -15.82
CA GLU A 110 29.01 23.06 -15.49
C GLU A 110 29.81 22.68 -16.74
N TRP A 111 29.17 22.59 -17.91
CA TRP A 111 29.86 22.44 -19.18
C TRP A 111 30.88 23.58 -19.40
N LEU A 112 30.52 24.83 -19.11
CA LEU A 112 31.41 25.99 -19.22
C LEU A 112 32.67 25.87 -18.35
N SER A 113 32.66 25.09 -17.26
CA SER A 113 33.83 24.86 -16.41
C SER A 113 34.59 23.57 -16.73
N LEU A 114 34.15 22.76 -17.71
CA LEU A 114 34.87 21.56 -18.13
C LEU A 114 36.22 21.88 -18.79
N PRO A 115 37.22 20.97 -18.66
CA PRO A 115 38.51 21.09 -19.34
C PRO A 115 38.37 21.27 -20.85
N ALA A 116 39.31 22.00 -21.47
CA ALA A 116 39.30 22.27 -22.90
C ALA A 116 39.34 20.99 -23.75
N GLU A 117 40.02 19.95 -23.26
CA GLU A 117 40.13 18.63 -23.90
C GLU A 117 38.75 17.99 -24.10
N VAL A 118 37.88 18.03 -23.09
CA VAL A 118 36.52 17.47 -23.20
C VAL A 118 35.66 18.27 -24.19
N LYS A 119 35.76 19.61 -24.14
CA LYS A 119 35.00 20.51 -25.03
C LYS A 119 35.41 20.43 -26.50
N GLN A 120 36.60 19.93 -26.80
CA GLN A 120 37.14 19.81 -28.15
C GLN A 120 36.85 18.45 -28.81
N HIS A 121 36.48 17.45 -28.02
CA HIS A 121 36.30 16.06 -28.49
C HIS A 121 34.85 15.56 -28.46
N GLU A 122 34.02 16.10 -27.56
CA GLU A 122 32.63 15.68 -27.42
C GLU A 122 31.66 16.72 -28.01
N ASP A 123 30.60 16.25 -28.66
CA ASP A 123 29.52 17.12 -29.15
C ASP A 123 28.78 17.74 -27.95
N PRO A 124 28.72 19.08 -27.83
CA PRO A 124 27.95 19.73 -26.77
C PRO A 124 26.48 19.29 -26.73
N ALA A 125 25.86 18.97 -27.87
CA ALA A 125 24.48 18.50 -27.93
C ALA A 125 24.29 17.11 -27.29
N ALA A 126 25.34 16.29 -27.22
CA ALA A 126 25.32 14.99 -26.56
C ALA A 126 25.48 15.08 -25.03
N LEU A 127 25.94 16.23 -24.52
CA LEU A 127 26.28 16.39 -23.10
C LEU A 127 25.36 17.36 -22.36
N ILE A 128 24.95 18.47 -22.99
CA ILE A 128 24.21 19.54 -22.33
C ILE A 128 22.75 19.14 -22.10
N GLY A 129 22.34 19.03 -20.83
CA GLY A 129 20.99 18.59 -20.43
C GLY A 129 19.90 19.65 -20.50
N GLU A 130 20.03 20.64 -21.40
CA GLU A 130 19.10 21.75 -21.60
C GLU A 130 18.45 21.65 -22.98
N ARG A 131 17.16 22.02 -23.10
CA ARG A 131 16.41 21.88 -24.38
C ARG A 131 16.91 22.82 -25.48
N ASP A 132 17.28 24.04 -25.12
CA ASP A 132 17.79 25.03 -26.05
C ASP A 132 19.20 25.42 -25.67
N ALA A 133 20.18 24.65 -26.15
CA ALA A 133 21.61 24.89 -25.94
C ALA A 133 22.09 26.23 -26.53
N THR A 134 21.26 26.96 -27.30
CA THR A 134 21.65 28.13 -28.09
C THR A 134 21.23 29.47 -27.51
N SER A 135 20.18 29.51 -26.69
CA SER A 135 19.72 30.74 -26.02
C SER A 135 20.46 30.97 -24.68
N PRO A 136 20.90 32.20 -24.34
CA PRO A 136 21.51 32.47 -23.04
C PRO A 136 20.47 32.37 -21.91
N PRO A 137 20.84 31.84 -20.73
CA PRO A 137 19.93 31.73 -19.59
C PRO A 137 19.47 33.13 -19.14
N ASP A 138 18.16 33.33 -18.97
CA ASP A 138 17.60 34.55 -18.38
C ASP A 138 17.77 34.50 -16.85
N PRO A 139 18.66 35.34 -16.25
CA PRO A 139 18.92 35.32 -14.82
C PRO A 139 17.74 35.82 -13.96
N SER A 140 16.69 36.36 -14.58
CA SER A 140 15.45 36.79 -13.90
C SER A 140 14.33 35.74 -13.93
N SER A 141 14.49 34.68 -14.74
CA SER A 141 13.57 33.54 -14.77
C SER A 141 13.72 32.73 -13.49
N ASN A 142 12.60 32.46 -12.81
CA ASN A 142 12.51 31.53 -11.68
C ASN A 142 11.50 30.40 -11.99
N GLY A 143 11.29 30.12 -13.28
CA GLY A 143 10.35 29.13 -13.76
C GLY A 143 10.83 27.68 -13.57
N ARG A 144 9.92 26.72 -13.75
CA ARG A 144 10.25 25.28 -13.67
C ARG A 144 11.33 24.87 -14.66
N GLN A 145 11.23 25.33 -15.91
CA GLN A 145 12.21 25.02 -16.96
C GLN A 145 13.63 25.47 -16.58
N ASP A 146 13.76 26.68 -16.05
CA ASP A 146 15.04 27.23 -15.59
C ASP A 146 15.61 26.45 -14.38
N HIS A 147 14.75 25.92 -13.49
CA HIS A 147 15.22 24.97 -12.47
C HIS A 147 15.74 23.65 -13.08
N LEU A 148 15.04 23.08 -14.06
CA LEU A 148 15.45 21.84 -14.71
C LEU A 148 16.76 22.01 -15.48
N ASP A 149 16.92 23.10 -16.22
CA ASP A 149 18.11 23.41 -16.99
C ASP A 149 19.33 23.61 -16.07
N ARG A 150 19.18 24.38 -14.98
CA ARG A 150 20.25 24.53 -13.97
C ARG A 150 20.71 23.20 -13.36
N MET A 151 19.81 22.22 -13.32
CA MET A 151 20.06 20.90 -12.75
C MET A 151 20.36 19.83 -13.80
N GLY A 152 20.27 20.14 -15.11
CA GLY A 152 20.49 19.18 -16.20
C GLY A 152 19.43 18.07 -16.25
N LEU A 153 18.18 18.41 -15.91
CA LEU A 153 17.10 17.43 -15.73
C LEU A 153 16.04 17.44 -16.83
N THR A 154 16.20 18.26 -17.87
CA THR A 154 15.16 18.47 -18.90
C THR A 154 14.86 17.19 -19.69
N PHE A 155 15.89 16.43 -20.07
CA PHE A 155 15.72 15.13 -20.72
C PHE A 155 15.10 14.09 -19.77
N HIS A 156 15.50 14.09 -18.49
CA HIS A 156 14.93 13.19 -17.49
C HIS A 156 13.44 13.46 -17.22
N GLU A 157 13.03 14.73 -17.21
CA GLU A 157 11.60 15.07 -17.14
C GLU A 157 10.87 14.50 -18.36
N ARG A 158 11.42 14.66 -19.56
CA ARG A 158 10.80 14.11 -20.77
C ARG A 158 10.69 12.59 -20.75
N LEU A 159 11.74 11.88 -20.34
CA LEU A 159 11.71 10.41 -20.16
C LEU A 159 10.62 10.00 -19.16
N ALA A 160 10.45 10.77 -18.08
CA ALA A 160 9.41 10.52 -17.09
C ALA A 160 7.99 10.74 -17.67
N HIS A 161 7.79 11.70 -18.57
CA HIS A 161 6.53 11.87 -19.30
C HIS A 161 6.25 10.74 -20.29
N LEU A 162 7.27 10.31 -21.04
CA LEU A 162 7.13 9.24 -22.02
C LEU A 162 6.63 7.95 -21.38
N LEU A 163 7.08 7.60 -20.17
CA LEU A 163 6.60 6.41 -19.45
C LEU A 163 5.07 6.30 -19.29
N TYR A 164 4.34 7.41 -19.37
CA TYR A 164 2.88 7.44 -19.24
C TYR A 164 2.14 7.68 -20.56
N ARG A 165 2.87 7.81 -21.67
CA ARG A 165 2.30 7.83 -23.02
C ARG A 165 1.90 6.42 -23.42
N SER A 166 0.76 6.26 -24.10
CA SER A 166 0.24 4.95 -24.54
C SER A 166 1.26 4.13 -25.36
N SER A 167 2.04 4.82 -26.21
CA SER A 167 3.14 4.26 -27.01
C SER A 167 4.31 3.71 -26.18
N PHE A 168 4.32 3.96 -24.87
CA PHE A 168 5.37 3.61 -23.92
C PHE A 168 4.78 3.04 -22.62
N SER A 169 3.52 2.60 -22.60
CA SER A 169 2.81 2.24 -21.35
C SER A 169 2.56 0.73 -21.15
N THR A 170 3.37 -0.17 -21.75
CA THR A 170 3.24 -1.61 -21.43
C THR A 170 3.75 -1.93 -20.03
N SER A 171 3.41 -3.11 -19.52
CA SER A 171 4.08 -3.67 -18.34
C SER A 171 4.35 -5.15 -18.59
N THR A 172 5.61 -5.52 -18.54
CA THR A 172 6.05 -6.93 -18.61
C THR A 172 6.52 -7.30 -17.21
N PRO A 173 5.82 -8.20 -16.49
CA PRO A 173 6.18 -8.55 -15.12
C PRO A 173 7.66 -8.96 -15.01
N GLY A 174 8.38 -8.35 -14.06
CA GLY A 174 9.78 -8.66 -13.80
C GLY A 174 10.79 -8.03 -14.77
N LEU A 175 10.36 -7.24 -15.75
CA LEU A 175 11.26 -6.42 -16.59
C LEU A 175 11.18 -4.95 -16.12
N PRO A 176 12.32 -4.26 -15.95
CA PRO A 176 12.28 -2.85 -15.61
C PRO A 176 11.77 -2.00 -16.77
N ARG A 177 11.12 -0.88 -16.43
CA ARG A 177 10.46 -0.01 -17.42
C ARG A 177 11.42 1.00 -18.05
N LEU A 178 12.29 1.61 -17.24
CA LEU A 178 13.29 2.57 -17.70
C LEU A 178 14.66 2.24 -17.11
N VAL A 179 15.66 2.27 -17.97
CA VAL A 179 17.08 2.28 -17.60
C VAL A 179 17.69 3.53 -18.23
N ALA A 180 18.09 4.48 -17.39
CA ALA A 180 18.69 5.71 -17.86
C ALA A 180 20.00 6.03 -17.12
N GLU A 181 20.97 6.56 -17.84
CA GLU A 181 22.16 7.17 -17.25
C GLU A 181 21.81 8.56 -16.70
N TYR A 182 22.44 8.95 -15.59
CA TYR A 182 22.27 10.28 -15.00
C TYR A 182 23.60 10.75 -14.38
N GLY A 183 23.76 12.07 -14.31
CA GLY A 183 24.95 12.71 -13.79
C GLY A 183 25.14 12.54 -12.28
N LYS A 184 26.37 12.80 -11.82
CA LYS A 184 26.73 12.70 -10.40
C LYS A 184 25.80 13.57 -9.54
N ALA A 185 25.26 12.98 -8.48
CA ALA A 185 24.32 13.62 -7.54
C ALA A 185 22.93 13.98 -8.09
N GLN A 186 22.57 13.61 -9.33
CA GLN A 186 21.22 13.85 -9.86
C GLN A 186 20.19 12.79 -9.44
N HIS A 187 20.60 11.63 -8.94
CA HIS A 187 19.72 10.48 -8.63
C HIS A 187 18.43 10.86 -7.88
N ALA A 188 18.52 11.61 -6.78
CA ALA A 188 17.35 11.95 -5.97
C ALA A 188 16.38 12.88 -6.70
N ASN A 189 16.88 13.72 -7.61
CA ASN A 189 16.05 14.61 -8.42
C ASN A 189 15.37 13.84 -9.56
N VAL A 190 16.10 12.93 -10.22
CA VAL A 190 15.53 12.04 -11.24
C VAL A 190 14.44 11.16 -10.64
N GLU A 191 14.70 10.49 -9.51
CA GLU A 191 13.71 9.70 -8.78
C GLU A 191 12.45 10.54 -8.43
N ARG A 192 12.64 11.79 -7.98
CA ARG A 192 11.51 12.70 -7.71
C ARG A 192 10.69 13.01 -8.97
N LEU A 193 11.31 13.27 -10.12
CA LEU A 193 10.57 13.55 -11.36
C LEU A 193 9.63 12.39 -11.72
N HIS A 194 10.13 11.16 -11.62
CA HIS A 194 9.31 9.97 -11.86
C HIS A 194 8.15 9.86 -10.85
N ILE A 195 8.39 10.12 -9.56
CA ILE A 195 7.34 10.07 -8.51
C ILE A 195 6.20 11.08 -8.78
N HIS A 196 6.50 12.29 -9.27
CA HIS A 196 5.47 13.30 -9.53
C HIS A 196 4.53 12.93 -10.68
N LEU A 197 5.02 12.13 -11.63
CA LEU A 197 4.24 11.65 -12.77
C LEU A 197 3.63 10.26 -12.54
N THR A 198 4.03 9.59 -11.45
CA THR A 198 3.50 8.28 -11.05
C THR A 198 2.01 8.37 -10.69
N PRO A 199 1.16 7.45 -11.21
CA PRO A 199 -0.25 7.39 -10.87
C PRO A 199 -0.46 7.31 -9.36
N PRO A 200 -1.55 7.91 -8.82
CA PRO A 200 -1.84 7.88 -7.39
C PRO A 200 -1.88 6.47 -6.80
N LYS A 201 -2.31 5.45 -7.56
CA LYS A 201 -2.39 4.06 -7.09
C LYS A 201 -1.07 3.53 -6.52
N ASP A 202 0.06 3.94 -7.09
CA ASP A 202 1.39 3.47 -6.67
C ASP A 202 2.00 4.38 -5.58
N ARG A 203 1.28 5.45 -5.23
CA ARG A 203 1.59 6.42 -4.17
C ARG A 203 0.55 6.43 -3.05
N LEU A 204 -0.45 5.56 -3.10
CA LEU A 204 -1.43 5.43 -2.03
C LEU A 204 -0.81 4.65 -0.86
N PRO A 205 -1.32 4.86 0.37
CA PRO A 205 -0.95 4.06 1.53
C PRO A 205 -1.05 2.56 1.20
N LYS A 206 0.00 1.79 1.52
CA LYS A 206 0.03 0.36 1.22
C LYS A 206 -1.13 -0.34 1.94
N ILE A 207 -2.03 -0.95 1.18
CA ILE A 207 -3.13 -1.74 1.73
C ILE A 207 -2.73 -3.20 1.82
N ILE A 208 -2.64 -3.70 3.05
CA ILE A 208 -2.26 -5.08 3.35
C ILE A 208 -3.51 -5.85 3.72
N LYS A 209 -3.87 -6.85 2.91
CA LYS A 209 -4.94 -7.79 3.24
C LYS A 209 -4.44 -8.76 4.30
N VAL A 210 -5.04 -8.69 5.49
CA VAL A 210 -4.69 -9.55 6.61
C VAL A 210 -5.49 -10.85 6.49
N SER A 211 -4.80 -11.99 6.46
CA SER A 211 -5.44 -13.30 6.45
C SER A 211 -5.98 -13.64 7.83
N GLY A 212 -7.28 -13.92 7.91
CA GLY A 212 -7.96 -14.34 9.14
C GLY A 212 -9.12 -13.43 9.52
N GLN A 213 -9.71 -13.75 10.66
CA GLN A 213 -10.88 -13.08 11.21
C GLN A 213 -10.60 -12.75 12.67
N LEU A 214 -10.89 -11.52 13.09
CA LEU A 214 -10.78 -11.09 14.47
C LEU A 214 -12.18 -11.03 15.08
N VAL A 215 -12.38 -11.59 16.27
CA VAL A 215 -13.70 -11.71 16.88
C VAL A 215 -13.77 -10.86 18.15
N VAL A 216 -14.75 -9.96 18.21
CA VAL A 216 -15.09 -9.19 19.41
C VAL A 216 -16.40 -9.72 19.97
N ILE A 217 -16.36 -10.33 21.15
CA ILE A 217 -17.53 -10.90 21.82
C ILE A 217 -17.95 -10.04 23.00
N GLY A 218 -19.23 -9.67 23.04
CA GLY A 218 -19.86 -9.10 24.23
C GLY A 218 -20.49 -10.18 25.08
N VAL A 219 -19.98 -10.41 26.30
CA VAL A 219 -20.64 -11.33 27.24
C VAL A 219 -21.78 -10.63 27.97
N GLY A 220 -22.88 -11.35 28.19
CA GLY A 220 -24.10 -10.78 28.76
C GLY A 220 -25.26 -11.75 28.77
N ASN A 221 -26.37 -11.29 29.34
CA ASN A 221 -27.67 -11.96 29.33
C ASN A 221 -28.73 -11.06 28.68
N ALA A 222 -28.39 -10.25 27.67
CA ALA A 222 -29.30 -9.21 27.16
C ALA A 222 -30.61 -9.78 26.57
N THR A 223 -30.66 -11.07 26.25
CA THR A 223 -31.88 -11.80 25.87
C THR A 223 -32.91 -11.92 26.98
N THR A 224 -32.46 -12.08 28.22
CA THR A 224 -33.33 -12.37 29.38
C THR A 224 -33.33 -11.23 30.39
N HIS A 225 -32.20 -10.54 30.51
CA HIS A 225 -31.93 -9.43 31.43
C HIS A 225 -31.32 -8.26 30.63
N PRO A 226 -32.09 -7.66 29.71
CA PRO A 226 -31.65 -6.50 28.95
C PRO A 226 -31.31 -5.34 29.90
N ASN A 227 -30.35 -4.50 29.50
CA ASN A 227 -29.99 -3.27 30.22
C ASN A 227 -29.38 -3.45 31.62
N THR A 228 -29.05 -4.67 32.04
CA THR A 228 -28.39 -4.91 33.32
C THR A 228 -26.89 -4.65 33.25
N ARG A 229 -26.25 -4.36 34.39
CA ARG A 229 -24.79 -4.21 34.52
C ARG A 229 -24.04 -5.41 33.95
N HIS A 230 -24.56 -6.62 34.19
CA HIS A 230 -23.98 -7.87 33.69
C HIS A 230 -24.15 -8.08 32.17
N SER A 231 -24.94 -7.24 31.51
CA SER A 231 -25.13 -7.24 30.06
C SER A 231 -24.37 -6.10 29.37
N ILE A 232 -23.57 -5.31 30.10
CA ILE A 232 -22.87 -4.13 29.55
C ILE A 232 -21.97 -4.47 28.35
N GLY A 233 -21.30 -5.63 28.38
CA GLY A 233 -20.50 -6.11 27.25
C GLY A 233 -21.31 -6.33 25.97
N GLN A 234 -22.57 -6.75 26.10
CA GLN A 234 -23.50 -6.89 24.96
C GLN A 234 -24.16 -5.57 24.56
N ILE A 235 -24.39 -4.66 25.52
CA ILE A 235 -25.03 -3.36 25.29
C ILE A 235 -24.15 -2.48 24.39
N VAL A 236 -22.83 -2.49 24.59
CA VAL A 236 -21.91 -1.66 23.82
C VAL A 236 -21.64 -2.17 22.40
N LEU A 237 -22.06 -3.38 22.03
CA LEU A 237 -21.76 -3.94 20.71
C LEU A 237 -22.49 -3.23 19.57
N ASP A 238 -23.76 -2.91 19.74
CA ASP A 238 -24.55 -2.23 18.70
C ASP A 238 -24.00 -0.80 18.44
N PRO A 239 -23.72 0.03 19.47
CA PRO A 239 -23.03 1.31 19.26
C PRO A 239 -21.59 1.17 18.73
N LEU A 240 -20.84 0.15 19.18
CA LEU A 240 -19.49 -0.11 18.68
C LEU A 240 -19.51 -0.46 17.19
N LEU A 241 -20.50 -1.22 16.71
CA LEU A 241 -20.70 -1.49 15.30
C LEU A 241 -20.81 -0.19 14.49
N THR A 242 -21.72 0.70 14.90
CA THR A 242 -21.91 2.00 14.24
C THR A 242 -20.62 2.80 14.20
N SER A 243 -19.91 2.86 15.33
CA SER A 243 -18.65 3.57 15.48
C SER A 243 -17.52 3.00 14.60
N LEU A 244 -17.40 1.67 14.49
CA LEU A 244 -16.43 1.03 13.59
C LEU A 244 -16.76 1.26 12.11
N VAL A 245 -18.05 1.30 11.76
CA VAL A 245 -18.51 1.63 10.39
C VAL A 245 -18.16 3.08 10.04
N GLU A 246 -18.36 4.02 10.97
CA GLU A 246 -17.97 5.42 10.78
C GLU A 246 -16.46 5.59 10.66
N GLN A 247 -15.68 4.83 11.44
CA GLN A 247 -14.24 4.81 11.34
C GLN A 247 -13.76 4.34 9.95
N ASP A 248 -14.31 3.24 9.41
CA ASP A 248 -13.97 2.75 8.07
C ASP A 248 -14.34 3.78 6.98
N ARG A 249 -15.51 4.42 7.09
CA ARG A 249 -15.91 5.50 6.18
C ARG A 249 -14.91 6.66 6.21
N SER A 250 -14.44 7.06 7.39
CA SER A 250 -13.43 8.10 7.55
C SER A 250 -12.09 7.73 6.89
N VAL A 251 -11.63 6.48 7.04
CA VAL A 251 -10.42 5.98 6.38
C VAL A 251 -10.55 6.02 4.87
N ARG A 252 -11.67 5.50 4.32
CA ARG A 252 -11.93 5.53 2.87
C ARG A 252 -12.03 6.95 2.33
N SER A 253 -12.66 7.85 3.08
CA SER A 253 -12.73 9.27 2.71
C SER A 253 -11.36 9.91 2.65
N ARG A 254 -10.49 9.64 3.65
CA ARG A 254 -9.12 10.13 3.65
C ARG A 254 -8.30 9.55 2.50
N LEU A 255 -8.45 8.26 2.18
CA LEU A 255 -7.79 7.64 1.03
C LEU A 255 -8.20 8.30 -0.29
N ARG A 256 -9.49 8.62 -0.47
CA ARG A 256 -9.98 9.39 -1.63
C ARG A 256 -9.39 10.79 -1.69
N GLU A 257 -9.38 11.52 -0.57
CA GLU A 257 -8.77 12.86 -0.51
C GLU A 257 -7.29 12.82 -0.92
N VAL A 258 -6.53 11.85 -0.41
CA VAL A 258 -5.11 11.67 -0.76
C VAL A 258 -4.95 11.37 -2.25
N ARG A 259 -5.75 10.44 -2.78
CA ARG A 259 -5.77 10.13 -4.22
C ARG A 259 -6.04 11.39 -5.03
N ASP A 260 -7.07 12.15 -4.69
CA ASP A 260 -7.50 13.33 -5.45
C ASP A 260 -6.44 14.43 -5.43
N VAL A 261 -5.76 14.64 -4.29
CA VAL A 261 -4.63 15.57 -4.18
C VAL A 261 -3.45 15.13 -5.03
N LEU A 262 -3.09 13.84 -5.00
CA LEU A 262 -2.02 13.27 -5.82
C LEU A 262 -2.35 13.42 -7.31
N GLU A 263 -3.59 13.16 -7.69
CA GLU A 263 -4.06 13.26 -9.07
C GLU A 263 -4.07 14.72 -9.55
N GLN A 264 -4.57 15.65 -8.75
CA GLN A 264 -4.48 17.08 -9.04
C GLN A 264 -3.03 17.54 -9.21
N GLY A 265 -2.13 17.10 -8.34
CA GLY A 265 -0.69 17.38 -8.46
C GLY A 265 -0.12 16.86 -9.78
N ARG A 266 -0.45 15.62 -10.15
CA ARG A 266 -0.04 14.99 -11.41
C ARG A 266 -0.57 15.74 -12.63
N LEU A 267 -1.84 16.14 -12.62
CA LEU A 267 -2.50 16.91 -13.68
C LEU A 267 -1.85 18.29 -13.88
N VAL A 268 -1.60 19.03 -12.79
CA VAL A 268 -0.91 20.32 -12.84
C VAL A 268 0.52 20.17 -13.40
N HIS A 269 1.20 19.07 -13.05
CA HIS A 269 2.51 18.77 -13.61
C HIS A 269 2.45 18.44 -15.11
N ALA A 270 1.46 17.66 -15.55
CA ALA A 270 1.25 17.33 -16.95
C ALA A 270 0.92 18.56 -17.81
N ASP A 271 -0.02 19.40 -17.37
CA ASP A 271 -0.46 20.61 -18.06
C ASP A 271 0.67 21.63 -18.23
N ARG A 272 1.45 21.88 -17.17
CA ARG A 272 2.60 22.81 -17.21
C ARG A 272 3.71 22.39 -18.17
N ALA A 273 3.81 21.10 -18.47
CA ALA A 273 4.86 20.57 -19.33
C ALA A 273 4.51 20.69 -20.81
N GLY A 274 3.25 20.99 -21.16
CA GLY A 274 2.81 21.21 -22.55
C GLY A 274 2.84 19.96 -23.43
N TRP A 275 2.79 18.77 -22.83
CA TRP A 275 2.81 17.47 -23.53
C TRP A 275 1.40 16.93 -23.72
N ASP A 276 1.16 16.26 -24.85
CA ASP A 276 -0.10 15.54 -25.10
C ASP A 276 -0.07 14.18 -24.38
N VAL A 277 -0.08 14.22 -23.05
CA VAL A 277 -0.10 13.01 -22.22
C VAL A 277 -1.55 12.70 -21.87
N PRO A 278 -2.12 11.60 -22.39
CA PRO A 278 -3.41 11.14 -21.92
C PRO A 278 -3.28 10.75 -20.45
N VAL A 279 -3.97 11.50 -19.61
CA VAL A 279 -4.17 11.18 -18.19
C VAL A 279 -5.00 9.90 -18.16
N PRO A 280 -4.47 8.73 -17.75
CA PRO A 280 -5.29 7.54 -17.66
C PRO A 280 -6.39 7.82 -16.64
N SER A 281 -7.65 7.81 -17.08
CA SER A 281 -8.75 8.37 -16.31
C SER A 281 -9.01 7.63 -15.01
N HIS A 282 -8.78 6.31 -14.94
CA HIS A 282 -9.01 5.53 -13.73
C HIS A 282 -8.10 4.31 -13.77
N LEU A 283 -7.18 4.17 -12.80
CA LEU A 283 -6.43 2.92 -12.63
C LEU A 283 -6.87 2.20 -11.35
N PRO A 284 -7.49 1.01 -11.49
CA PRO A 284 -8.12 0.27 -10.41
C PRO A 284 -7.06 -0.55 -9.69
N ASN A 285 -6.68 -0.16 -8.49
CA ASN A 285 -6.11 -1.12 -7.54
C ASN A 285 -6.77 -1.07 -6.16
N LEU A 286 -7.74 -0.18 -6.03
CA LEU A 286 -8.65 -0.16 -4.91
C LEU A 286 -9.93 0.44 -5.45
N ASP A 287 -11.01 -0.32 -5.41
CA ASP A 287 -12.34 0.13 -5.78
C ASP A 287 -12.86 1.10 -4.69
N LEU A 288 -12.15 2.23 -4.52
CA LEU A 288 -12.53 3.35 -3.65
C LEU A 288 -13.72 4.11 -4.23
N ASP A 289 -13.93 3.94 -5.55
CA ASP A 289 -15.02 4.51 -6.33
C ASP A 289 -16.26 3.61 -6.36
N ALA A 290 -16.13 2.27 -6.31
CA ALA A 290 -17.30 1.46 -5.98
C ALA A 290 -17.76 1.77 -4.55
N PRO A 291 -19.09 1.84 -4.35
CA PRO A 291 -19.62 1.89 -3.00
C PRO A 291 -19.08 0.65 -2.25
N PRO A 292 -18.47 0.83 -1.06
CA PRO A 292 -18.06 -0.32 -0.27
C PRO A 292 -19.30 -1.22 -0.09
N PRO A 293 -19.13 -2.56 -0.05
CA PRO A 293 -20.26 -3.43 0.25
C PRO A 293 -20.96 -2.88 1.50
N PRO A 294 -22.30 -2.74 1.49
CA PRO A 294 -23.00 -2.04 2.54
C PRO A 294 -22.63 -2.66 3.87
N LEU A 295 -21.89 -1.92 4.69
CA LEU A 295 -21.55 -2.36 6.02
C LEU A 295 -22.85 -2.51 6.81
N PRO A 296 -22.97 -3.57 7.63
CA PRO A 296 -24.18 -3.82 8.39
C PRO A 296 -24.52 -2.60 9.27
N SER A 297 -25.81 -2.28 9.36
CA SER A 297 -26.33 -1.24 10.26
C SER A 297 -26.77 -1.77 11.62
N SER A 298 -26.78 -3.10 11.79
CA SER A 298 -27.17 -3.79 13.02
C SER A 298 -26.61 -5.21 13.05
N LEU A 299 -26.57 -5.82 14.24
CA LEU A 299 -26.22 -7.24 14.38
C LEU A 299 -27.36 -8.12 13.86
N LEU A 300 -27.04 -9.06 12.97
CA LEU A 300 -27.98 -10.01 12.37
C LEU A 300 -28.08 -11.27 13.23
N LYS A 301 -29.29 -11.81 13.36
CA LYS A 301 -29.53 -13.03 14.13
C LYS A 301 -28.83 -14.23 13.49
N VAL A 302 -28.10 -15.00 14.28
CA VAL A 302 -27.43 -16.24 13.83
C VAL A 302 -28.30 -17.45 14.13
N THR A 303 -28.49 -18.32 13.15
CA THR A 303 -29.18 -19.60 13.29
C THR A 303 -28.19 -20.70 13.67
N GLY A 304 -28.67 -21.78 14.31
CA GLY A 304 -27.83 -22.92 14.68
C GLY A 304 -27.22 -22.84 16.10
N PRO A 305 -26.20 -23.66 16.38
CA PRO A 305 -25.75 -23.95 17.75
C PRO A 305 -25.12 -22.77 18.51
N SER A 306 -24.56 -21.79 17.81
CA SER A 306 -24.04 -20.57 18.45
C SER A 306 -25.16 -19.66 18.96
N GLY A 307 -26.29 -19.60 18.24
CA GLY A 307 -27.37 -18.63 18.43
C GLY A 307 -26.86 -17.18 18.45
N GLY A 308 -27.70 -16.26 18.95
CA GLY A 308 -27.27 -14.87 19.17
C GLY A 308 -27.35 -13.99 17.93
N TRP A 309 -26.51 -12.96 17.90
CA TRP A 309 -26.43 -11.98 16.82
C TRP A 309 -24.97 -11.72 16.43
N THR A 310 -24.73 -11.43 15.16
CA THR A 310 -23.40 -11.17 14.61
C THR A 310 -23.40 -10.07 13.56
N ALA A 311 -22.24 -9.44 13.36
CA ALA A 311 -21.95 -8.65 12.17
C ALA A 311 -20.52 -8.90 11.71
N THR A 312 -20.32 -9.07 10.42
CA THR A 312 -18.99 -9.18 9.80
C THR A 312 -18.65 -7.86 9.13
N LEU A 313 -17.52 -7.27 9.53
CA LEU A 313 -17.07 -5.96 9.10
C LEU A 313 -15.72 -6.08 8.37
N PRO A 314 -15.68 -5.97 7.03
CA PRO A 314 -14.43 -5.83 6.27
C PRO A 314 -13.87 -4.41 6.44
N LEU A 315 -13.15 -4.16 7.52
CA LEU A 315 -12.68 -2.83 7.92
C LEU A 315 -11.31 -2.49 7.30
N LEU A 316 -11.13 -1.21 6.97
CA LEU A 316 -9.81 -0.60 6.76
C LEU A 316 -9.27 0.01 8.06
N ILE A 317 -8.17 -0.52 8.56
CA ILE A 317 -7.56 -0.11 9.84
C ILE A 317 -6.16 0.47 9.59
N PRO A 318 -5.95 1.78 9.79
CA PRO A 318 -4.63 2.37 9.71
C PRO A 318 -3.68 1.79 10.76
N SER A 319 -2.44 1.49 10.34
CA SER A 319 -1.35 1.04 11.21
C SER A 319 -0.96 2.06 12.29
N SER A 320 -1.40 3.31 12.18
CA SER A 320 -1.19 4.36 13.16
C SER A 320 -2.35 5.37 13.18
N PRO A 321 -2.77 5.89 14.34
CA PRO A 321 -3.72 6.99 14.42
C PRO A 321 -3.24 8.27 13.71
N ARG A 322 -1.92 8.45 13.56
CA ARG A 322 -1.33 9.58 12.84
C ARG A 322 -1.74 9.65 11.37
N PHE A 323 -2.29 8.57 10.80
CA PHE A 323 -2.83 8.51 9.45
C PHE A 323 -3.77 9.69 9.13
N PHE A 324 -4.66 10.03 10.06
CA PHE A 324 -5.64 11.11 9.86
C PHE A 324 -5.02 12.51 9.89
N SER A 325 -3.91 12.69 10.61
CA SER A 325 -3.21 13.97 10.74
C SER A 325 -1.96 14.10 9.86
N SER A 326 -1.54 13.01 9.19
CA SER A 326 -0.29 12.97 8.43
C SER A 326 -0.40 13.84 7.17
N ARG A 327 0.64 14.63 6.92
CA ARG A 327 0.83 15.35 5.66
C ARG A 327 1.33 14.45 4.53
N ASN A 328 2.01 13.35 4.88
CA ASN A 328 2.53 12.36 3.94
C ASN A 328 1.89 11.00 4.28
N PRO A 329 0.61 10.80 3.95
CA PRO A 329 -0.07 9.55 4.22
C PRO A 329 0.43 8.41 3.31
N GLU A 330 1.06 8.69 2.17
CA GLU A 330 1.62 7.68 1.25
C GLU A 330 2.53 6.64 1.92
N ASP A 331 3.32 7.04 2.92
CA ASP A 331 4.22 6.14 3.66
C ASP A 331 3.50 5.28 4.71
N SER A 332 2.18 5.45 4.86
CA SER A 332 1.40 4.74 5.87
C SER A 332 0.96 3.37 5.37
N THR A 333 0.86 2.42 6.29
CA THR A 333 0.22 1.13 6.04
C THR A 333 -1.23 1.15 6.51
N VAL A 334 -2.14 0.60 5.71
CA VAL A 334 -3.55 0.36 6.06
C VAL A 334 -3.81 -1.14 5.96
N TYR A 335 -4.43 -1.71 6.99
CA TYR A 335 -4.80 -3.12 6.99
C TYR A 335 -6.24 -3.28 6.49
N GLN A 336 -6.49 -4.27 5.65
CA GLN A 336 -7.83 -4.74 5.33
C GLN A 336 -8.07 -6.04 6.10
N VAL A 337 -9.00 -6.03 7.05
CA VAL A 337 -9.24 -7.14 7.99
C VAL A 337 -10.72 -7.35 8.23
N ASN A 338 -11.14 -8.61 8.40
CA ASN A 338 -12.50 -8.94 8.81
C ASN A 338 -12.60 -8.95 10.34
N VAL A 339 -13.42 -8.05 10.88
CA VAL A 339 -13.78 -8.02 12.30
C VAL A 339 -15.21 -8.51 12.47
N LEU A 340 -15.41 -9.53 13.29
CA LEU A 340 -16.71 -10.10 13.60
C LEU A 340 -17.12 -9.66 14.99
N LEU A 341 -18.28 -9.02 15.10
CA LEU A 341 -18.91 -8.70 16.38
C LEU A 341 -19.88 -9.82 16.74
N PHE A 342 -19.81 -10.37 17.94
CA PHE A 342 -20.67 -11.48 18.36
C PHE A 342 -21.36 -11.21 19.71
N LYS A 343 -22.69 -11.37 19.72
CA LYS A 343 -23.58 -11.20 20.87
C LYS A 343 -24.31 -12.53 21.13
N PRO A 344 -23.82 -13.39 22.05
CA PRO A 344 -24.46 -14.66 22.37
C PRO A 344 -25.89 -14.48 22.91
N ALA A 345 -26.83 -15.32 22.47
CA ALA A 345 -28.16 -15.43 23.09
C ALA A 345 -28.19 -16.34 24.34
N HIS A 346 -27.13 -17.13 24.53
CA HIS A 346 -26.97 -18.08 25.61
C HIS A 346 -26.85 -17.41 26.98
N ALA A 347 -27.18 -18.15 28.04
CA ALA A 347 -26.92 -17.70 29.41
C ALA A 347 -25.42 -17.41 29.62
N MET A 348 -25.12 -16.46 30.50
CA MET A 348 -23.77 -15.99 30.78
C MET A 348 -22.78 -17.13 31.08
N ASN A 349 -23.18 -18.14 31.85
CA ASN A 349 -22.33 -19.29 32.18
C ASN A 349 -22.14 -20.29 31.01
N ARG A 350 -22.66 -19.98 29.83
CA ARG A 350 -22.53 -20.76 28.58
C ARG A 350 -21.99 -19.91 27.43
N SER A 351 -21.37 -18.75 27.71
CA SER A 351 -20.80 -17.88 26.67
C SER A 351 -19.68 -18.55 25.87
N GLY A 352 -18.88 -19.42 26.48
CA GLY A 352 -17.83 -20.18 25.81
C GLY A 352 -18.36 -21.25 24.88
N VAL A 353 -19.48 -21.90 25.23
CA VAL A 353 -20.19 -22.82 24.34
C VAL A 353 -20.63 -22.11 23.07
N ALA A 354 -21.28 -20.95 23.23
CA ALA A 354 -21.75 -20.13 22.12
C ALA A 354 -20.59 -19.66 21.21
N LEU A 355 -19.51 -19.17 21.83
CA LEU A 355 -18.33 -18.68 21.10
C LEU A 355 -17.63 -19.81 20.34
N LYS A 356 -17.46 -20.98 20.95
CA LYS A 356 -16.85 -22.14 20.27
C LYS A 356 -17.63 -22.55 19.02
N ALA A 357 -18.95 -22.62 19.14
CA ALA A 357 -19.82 -22.92 18.00
C ALA A 357 -19.76 -21.83 16.93
N PHE A 358 -19.70 -20.56 17.34
CA PHE A 358 -19.59 -19.41 16.43
C PHE A 358 -18.28 -19.42 15.65
N LEU A 359 -17.15 -19.65 16.32
CA LEU A 359 -15.84 -19.75 15.67
C LEU A 359 -15.81 -20.88 14.64
N ALA A 360 -16.34 -22.05 15.00
CA ALA A 360 -16.43 -23.20 14.10
C ALA A 360 -17.29 -22.89 12.85
N SER A 361 -18.42 -22.19 13.02
CA SER A 361 -19.30 -21.86 11.89
C SER A 361 -18.75 -20.79 10.94
N HIS A 362 -17.71 -20.05 11.35
CA HIS A 362 -17.08 -19.00 10.54
C HIS A 362 -15.72 -19.43 9.96
N GLY A 363 -15.42 -20.74 9.99
CA GLY A 363 -14.21 -21.31 9.39
C GLY A 363 -12.93 -20.97 10.14
N ALA A 364 -13.02 -20.65 11.44
CA ALA A 364 -11.84 -20.36 12.23
C ALA A 364 -11.11 -21.68 12.57
N GLU A 365 -9.95 -21.87 11.96
CA GLU A 365 -9.04 -22.98 12.26
C GLU A 365 -7.98 -22.52 13.27
N TYR A 366 -7.89 -23.22 14.40
CA TYR A 366 -6.94 -22.92 15.47
C TYR A 366 -6.06 -24.12 15.75
N SER A 367 -4.79 -23.84 16.06
CA SER A 367 -3.77 -24.83 16.40
C SER A 367 -3.12 -24.47 17.74
N SER A 368 -2.16 -25.29 18.20
CA SER A 368 -1.34 -24.95 19.38
C SER A 368 -0.57 -23.65 19.17
N ASP A 369 -0.12 -23.39 17.95
CA ASP A 369 0.75 -22.27 17.60
C ASP A 369 -0.04 -21.00 17.28
N ARG A 370 -1.33 -21.15 16.97
CA ARG A 370 -2.29 -20.06 16.80
C ARG A 370 -3.57 -20.35 17.59
N PRO A 371 -3.55 -20.15 18.91
CA PRO A 371 -4.70 -20.41 19.76
C PRO A 371 -5.83 -19.38 19.53
N PRO A 372 -7.10 -19.73 19.82
CA PRO A 372 -8.24 -18.82 19.68
C PRO A 372 -8.08 -17.50 20.45
N SER A 373 -7.31 -17.51 21.54
CA SER A 373 -7.02 -16.35 22.37
C SER A 373 -6.40 -15.17 21.63
N ASP A 374 -5.65 -15.44 20.57
CA ASP A 374 -4.92 -14.39 19.86
C ASP A 374 -5.85 -13.56 18.96
N ASP A 375 -6.95 -14.17 18.50
CA ASP A 375 -7.90 -13.56 17.57
C ASP A 375 -9.27 -13.25 18.22
N VAL A 376 -9.39 -13.38 19.55
CA VAL A 376 -10.62 -13.10 20.31
C VAL A 376 -10.41 -11.99 21.34
N LEU A 377 -11.27 -10.96 21.30
CA LEU A 377 -11.40 -9.91 22.30
C LEU A 377 -12.74 -10.01 23.03
N VAL A 378 -12.70 -10.11 24.37
CA VAL A 378 -13.92 -10.19 25.19
C VAL A 378 -14.26 -8.85 25.83
N LEU A 379 -15.48 -8.35 25.61
CA LEU A 379 -16.06 -7.21 26.32
C LEU A 379 -16.88 -7.72 27.50
N GLN A 380 -16.51 -7.35 28.73
CA GLN A 380 -17.11 -7.86 29.97
C GLN A 380 -17.32 -6.74 31.01
N ASP A 381 -18.23 -6.96 31.95
CA ASP A 381 -18.30 -6.16 33.17
C ASP A 381 -17.13 -6.44 34.12
N GLU A 382 -16.77 -5.43 34.92
CA GLU A 382 -15.72 -5.49 35.93
C GLU A 382 -16.14 -4.70 37.18
N LEU A 383 -16.19 -5.40 38.31
CA LEU A 383 -16.62 -4.86 39.60
C LEU A 383 -15.57 -3.93 40.20
N ASP A 384 -14.29 -4.23 39.99
CA ASP A 384 -13.18 -3.50 40.60
C ASP A 384 -12.87 -2.17 39.89
N LEU A 385 -13.51 -1.90 38.77
CA LEU A 385 -13.41 -0.62 38.05
C LEU A 385 -14.66 0.22 38.31
N PRO A 386 -14.52 1.52 38.62
CA PRO A 386 -15.65 2.41 38.73
C PRO A 386 -16.37 2.53 37.38
N PHE A 387 -17.67 2.84 37.40
CA PHE A 387 -18.40 3.10 36.18
C PHE A 387 -17.78 4.27 35.41
N GLY A 388 -17.76 4.19 34.08
CA GLY A 388 -17.11 5.18 33.22
C GLY A 388 -15.66 4.86 32.91
N GLU A 389 -15.05 3.84 33.53
CA GLU A 389 -13.72 3.36 33.13
C GLU A 389 -13.80 2.06 32.32
N ALA A 390 -13.13 2.03 31.17
CA ALA A 390 -12.84 0.79 30.46
C ALA A 390 -11.33 0.57 30.35
N LYS A 391 -10.85 -0.63 30.68
CA LYS A 391 -9.42 -0.97 30.62
C LYS A 391 -9.18 -2.27 29.87
N ARG A 392 -8.26 -2.22 28.91
CA ARG A 392 -7.74 -3.43 28.26
C ARG A 392 -6.92 -4.27 29.23
N ARG A 393 -7.04 -5.59 29.13
CA ARG A 393 -6.26 -6.54 29.91
C ARG A 393 -5.95 -7.76 29.05
N GLU A 394 -4.66 -8.04 28.89
CA GLU A 394 -4.17 -9.30 28.35
C GLU A 394 -3.90 -10.28 29.48
N GLY A 395 -4.45 -11.49 29.34
CA GLY A 395 -4.19 -12.60 30.25
C GLY A 395 -4.79 -12.44 31.66
N GLY A 396 -4.76 -13.53 32.42
CA GLY A 396 -5.19 -13.62 33.82
C GLY A 396 -6.54 -14.31 34.01
N SER A 397 -6.82 -14.78 35.23
CA SER A 397 -8.01 -15.60 35.52
C SER A 397 -9.35 -14.86 35.33
N ALA A 398 -10.46 -15.62 35.40
CA ALA A 398 -11.82 -15.08 35.29
C ALA A 398 -12.25 -14.22 36.49
N ARG A 399 -11.54 -14.25 37.62
CA ARG A 399 -11.83 -13.49 38.86
C ARG A 399 -13.31 -13.51 39.30
N GLY A 400 -13.99 -14.64 39.12
CA GLY A 400 -15.40 -14.82 39.50
C GLY A 400 -16.41 -14.58 38.37
N HIS A 401 -16.00 -14.04 37.22
CA HIS A 401 -16.88 -13.80 36.09
C HIS A 401 -17.21 -15.11 35.35
N ASN A 402 -18.48 -15.54 35.41
CA ASN A 402 -18.90 -16.85 34.90
C ASN A 402 -18.74 -17.02 33.38
N GLY A 403 -19.04 -15.98 32.58
CA GLY A 403 -18.87 -16.07 31.12
C GLY A 403 -17.42 -16.21 30.68
N VAL A 404 -16.53 -15.42 31.25
CA VAL A 404 -15.07 -15.51 31.02
C VAL A 404 -14.53 -16.86 31.47
N ARG A 405 -15.00 -17.40 32.60
CA ARG A 405 -14.63 -18.75 33.06
C ARG A 405 -15.02 -19.81 32.03
N ASP A 406 -16.23 -19.75 31.50
CA ASP A 406 -16.70 -20.70 30.48
C ASP A 406 -15.92 -20.53 29.15
N ILE A 407 -15.63 -19.30 28.71
CA ILE A 407 -14.79 -19.04 27.53
C ILE A 407 -13.41 -19.68 27.67
N ILE A 408 -12.72 -19.42 28.78
CA ILE A 408 -11.40 -19.99 29.07
C ILE A 408 -11.44 -21.51 29.00
N ALA A 409 -12.44 -22.12 29.65
CA ALA A 409 -12.57 -23.58 29.71
C ALA A 409 -12.92 -24.20 28.35
N ARG A 410 -13.87 -23.61 27.60
CA ARG A 410 -14.41 -24.22 26.37
C ARG A 410 -13.50 -24.05 25.16
N LEU A 411 -12.75 -22.96 25.10
CA LEU A 411 -11.75 -22.71 24.07
C LEU A 411 -10.36 -23.24 24.41
N ALA A 412 -10.19 -23.87 25.60
CA ALA A 412 -8.90 -24.38 26.07
C ALA A 412 -7.79 -23.33 25.98
N ILE A 413 -8.07 -22.11 26.49
CA ILE A 413 -7.16 -20.98 26.38
C ILE A 413 -5.83 -21.30 27.06
N PRO A 414 -4.68 -21.13 26.39
CA PRO A 414 -3.38 -21.49 26.91
C PRO A 414 -3.02 -20.66 28.14
N VAL A 415 -2.31 -21.28 29.08
CA VAL A 415 -1.81 -20.66 30.30
C VAL A 415 -0.36 -20.26 30.07
N GLU A 416 -0.06 -18.97 30.26
CA GLU A 416 1.28 -18.43 30.09
C GLU A 416 1.76 -17.73 31.37
N PRO A 417 3.09 -17.66 31.60
CA PRO A 417 3.66 -16.85 32.67
C PRO A 417 3.35 -15.36 32.45
N THR A 418 2.76 -14.71 33.44
CA THR A 418 2.52 -13.26 33.42
C THR A 418 3.78 -12.49 33.83
N LYS A 419 3.85 -11.19 33.50
CA LYS A 419 4.95 -10.28 33.88
C LYS A 419 5.29 -10.24 35.39
N LYS A 420 4.43 -10.76 36.26
CA LYS A 420 4.63 -10.84 37.72
C LYS A 420 4.93 -12.27 38.22
N GLY A 421 5.27 -13.20 37.33
CA GLY A 421 5.58 -14.60 37.68
C GLY A 421 4.36 -15.44 38.07
N GLN A 422 3.13 -14.92 37.91
CA GLN A 422 1.90 -15.69 38.10
C GLN A 422 1.49 -16.33 36.77
N GLU A 423 1.06 -17.58 36.76
CA GLU A 423 0.50 -18.23 35.58
C GLU A 423 -0.98 -17.84 35.38
N GLY A 424 -1.40 -17.61 34.14
CA GLY A 424 -2.80 -17.35 33.84
C GLY A 424 -3.17 -17.54 32.37
N PRO A 425 -4.45 -17.78 32.07
CA PRO A 425 -4.92 -17.95 30.71
C PRO A 425 -4.68 -16.67 29.92
N LYS A 426 -4.07 -16.76 28.74
CA LYS A 426 -3.80 -15.63 27.84
C LYS A 426 -5.09 -15.30 27.08
N LEU A 427 -5.90 -14.36 27.55
CA LEU A 427 -7.12 -13.91 26.87
C LEU A 427 -7.20 -12.39 26.88
N SER A 428 -7.42 -11.80 25.70
CA SER A 428 -7.58 -10.36 25.53
C SER A 428 -8.98 -9.91 25.94
N ARG A 429 -9.05 -8.87 26.76
CA ARG A 429 -10.31 -8.38 27.33
C ARG A 429 -10.37 -6.86 27.39
N VAL A 430 -11.54 -6.30 27.12
CA VAL A 430 -11.90 -4.94 27.55
C VAL A 430 -12.83 -5.09 28.76
N ARG A 431 -12.35 -4.62 29.90
CA ARG A 431 -13.06 -4.67 31.17
C ARG A 431 -13.77 -3.35 31.38
N ILE A 432 -15.10 -3.38 31.43
CA ILE A 432 -15.97 -2.21 31.55
C ILE A 432 -16.43 -2.09 33.00
N GLY A 433 -16.06 -1.00 33.65
CA GLY A 433 -16.39 -0.78 35.05
C GLY A 433 -17.87 -0.66 35.31
N ILE A 434 -18.36 -1.40 36.30
CA ILE A 434 -19.73 -1.30 36.82
C ILE A 434 -19.77 -0.91 38.30
N GLY A 435 -18.58 -0.70 38.90
CA GLY A 435 -18.40 -0.41 40.32
C GLY A 435 -18.81 -1.57 41.24
N ARG A 436 -18.50 -1.41 42.53
CA ARG A 436 -19.01 -2.27 43.61
C ARG A 436 -20.25 -1.63 44.23
N PRO A 437 -21.21 -2.45 44.72
CA PRO A 437 -22.36 -1.93 45.45
C PRO A 437 -21.89 -1.20 46.72
N THR A 438 -22.36 0.03 46.92
CA THR A 438 -22.00 0.88 48.08
C THR A 438 -22.97 0.71 49.27
N GLY A 439 -24.16 0.13 49.06
CA GLY A 439 -25.16 -0.12 50.09
C GLY A 439 -24.81 -1.29 51.01
N LYS A 440 -24.94 -1.12 52.33
CA LYS A 440 -24.77 -2.19 53.32
C LYS A 440 -25.75 -3.35 53.01
N GLY A 441 -25.21 -4.54 52.73
CA GLY A 441 -26.00 -5.77 52.52
C GLY A 441 -26.38 -6.09 51.08
N THR A 442 -26.06 -5.24 50.10
CA THR A 442 -26.31 -5.56 48.68
C THR A 442 -25.31 -6.61 48.20
N ARG A 443 -25.82 -7.83 47.97
CA ARG A 443 -25.03 -8.94 47.42
C ARG A 443 -24.62 -8.66 45.97
N VAL A 444 -23.43 -9.13 45.60
CA VAL A 444 -22.82 -8.92 44.27
C VAL A 444 -23.68 -9.50 43.14
N ASP A 445 -24.30 -10.66 43.36
CA ASP A 445 -25.23 -11.31 42.42
C ASP A 445 -26.41 -10.41 42.06
N ARG A 446 -27.01 -9.73 43.05
CA ARG A 446 -28.09 -8.77 42.83
C ARG A 446 -27.61 -7.48 42.18
N TRP A 447 -26.40 -7.02 42.50
CA TRP A 447 -25.82 -5.82 41.91
C TRP A 447 -25.61 -5.97 40.40
N VAL A 448 -24.97 -7.06 39.95
CA VAL A 448 -24.70 -7.25 38.52
C VAL A 448 -26.00 -7.41 37.70
N LEU A 449 -27.06 -7.96 38.30
CA LEU A 449 -28.38 -8.09 37.66
C LEU A 449 -29.24 -6.83 37.75
N SER A 450 -28.77 -5.76 38.38
CA SER A 450 -29.50 -4.49 38.43
C SER A 450 -29.38 -3.71 37.11
N PRO A 451 -30.41 -2.94 36.70
CA PRO A 451 -30.38 -2.13 35.50
C PRO A 451 -29.37 -0.99 35.60
N LEU A 452 -28.73 -0.65 34.48
CA LEU A 452 -27.97 0.58 34.34
C LEU A 452 -28.91 1.78 34.47
N THR A 453 -28.42 2.87 35.08
CA THR A 453 -29.14 4.16 35.08
C THR A 453 -29.19 4.74 33.67
N GLU A 454 -30.02 5.77 33.46
CA GLU A 454 -30.10 6.45 32.16
C GLU A 454 -28.77 7.09 31.77
N GLU A 455 -28.05 7.71 32.71
CA GLU A 455 -26.72 8.29 32.50
C GLU A 455 -25.68 7.22 32.14
N GLU A 456 -25.69 6.09 32.86
CA GLU A 456 -24.81 4.95 32.56
C GLU A 456 -25.09 4.39 31.16
N MET A 457 -26.37 4.23 30.82
CA MET A 457 -26.80 3.78 29.50
C MET A 457 -26.41 4.77 28.39
N HIS A 458 -26.53 6.07 28.65
CA HIS A 458 -26.10 7.12 27.73
C HIS A 458 -24.59 7.04 27.45
N SER A 459 -23.76 6.87 28.49
CA SER A 459 -22.32 6.68 28.36
C SER A 459 -21.93 5.43 27.54
N CYS A 460 -22.78 4.39 27.54
CA CYS A 460 -22.58 3.18 26.73
C CYS A 460 -22.95 3.35 25.25
N LYS A 461 -23.75 4.39 24.91
CA LYS A 461 -24.34 4.58 23.58
C LYS A 461 -23.81 5.80 22.82
N THR A 462 -23.22 6.76 23.53
CA THR A 462 -22.76 8.02 22.94
C THR A 462 -21.24 8.04 22.78
N GLU A 463 -20.77 8.35 21.59
CA GLU A 463 -19.34 8.55 21.31
C GLU A 463 -18.95 9.99 21.66
N ALA A 464 -18.56 10.20 22.90
CA ALA A 464 -17.98 11.46 23.38
C ALA A 464 -16.72 11.16 24.21
N GLU A 465 -15.83 12.13 24.31
CA GLU A 465 -14.58 11.96 25.06
C GLU A 465 -14.88 11.56 26.51
N GLY A 466 -14.23 10.50 26.97
CA GLY A 466 -14.40 9.97 28.33
C GLY A 466 -15.59 9.02 28.53
N THR A 467 -16.49 8.85 27.56
CA THR A 467 -17.59 7.87 27.68
C THR A 467 -17.09 6.43 27.67
N VAL A 468 -17.94 5.50 28.14
CA VAL A 468 -17.64 4.06 28.07
C VAL A 468 -17.44 3.63 26.61
N LEU A 469 -18.30 4.09 25.71
CA LEU A 469 -18.24 3.73 24.30
C LEU A 469 -16.92 4.15 23.64
N SER A 470 -16.48 5.40 23.83
CA SER A 470 -15.24 5.90 23.21
C SER A 470 -14.01 5.15 23.72
N GLN A 471 -13.98 4.77 25.00
CA GLN A 471 -12.91 3.94 25.55
C GLN A 471 -12.93 2.51 25.00
N VAL A 472 -14.12 1.89 24.88
CA VAL A 472 -14.26 0.53 24.30
C VAL A 472 -13.83 0.52 22.83
N GLN A 473 -14.28 1.50 22.04
CA GLN A 473 -13.90 1.67 20.64
C GLN A 473 -12.38 1.84 20.52
N ARG A 474 -11.77 2.75 21.29
CA ARG A 474 -10.32 2.98 21.28
C ARG A 474 -9.54 1.69 21.60
N HIS A 475 -9.88 1.00 22.69
CA HIS A 475 -9.21 -0.25 23.08
C HIS A 475 -9.40 -1.37 22.04
N THR A 476 -10.57 -1.42 21.39
CA THR A 476 -10.86 -2.38 20.32
C THR A 476 -10.00 -2.11 19.08
N LEU A 477 -9.94 -0.86 18.62
CA LEU A 477 -9.13 -0.46 17.47
C LEU A 477 -7.62 -0.63 17.73
N GLU A 478 -7.15 -0.34 18.94
CA GLU A 478 -5.77 -0.60 19.36
C GLU A 478 -5.45 -2.10 19.28
N TRP A 479 -6.31 -2.96 19.83
CA TRP A 479 -6.13 -4.41 19.78
C TRP A 479 -6.15 -4.95 18.35
N VAL A 480 -7.10 -4.52 17.51
CA VAL A 480 -7.18 -4.91 16.09
C VAL A 480 -5.89 -4.53 15.35
N ARG A 481 -5.39 -3.31 15.56
CA ARG A 481 -4.14 -2.83 14.92
C ARG A 481 -2.92 -3.63 15.35
N GLU A 482 -2.78 -3.92 16.64
CA GLU A 482 -1.69 -4.73 17.18
C GLU A 482 -1.72 -6.15 16.60
N ARG A 483 -2.90 -6.76 16.50
CA ARG A 483 -3.02 -8.11 15.93
C ARG A 483 -2.77 -8.12 14.43
N CYS A 484 -3.28 -7.14 13.66
CA CYS A 484 -2.98 -7.01 12.24
C CYS A 484 -1.48 -6.85 11.98
N THR A 485 -0.79 -6.06 12.81
CA THR A 485 0.67 -5.89 12.73
C THR A 485 1.40 -7.20 12.98
N THR A 486 0.93 -7.99 13.94
CA THR A 486 1.54 -9.28 14.27
C THR A 486 1.31 -10.31 13.16
N LEU A 487 0.06 -10.46 12.69
CA LEU A 487 -0.29 -11.34 11.56
C LEU A 487 0.50 -10.99 10.29
N THR A 488 0.68 -9.70 9.99
CA THR A 488 1.47 -9.26 8.83
C THR A 488 2.95 -9.64 8.95
N ARG A 489 3.53 -9.57 10.15
CA ARG A 489 4.92 -10.00 10.40
C ARG A 489 5.08 -11.51 10.30
N GLU A 490 4.12 -12.27 10.83
CA GLU A 490 4.08 -13.74 10.70
C GLU A 490 4.07 -14.14 9.22
N MET A 491 3.23 -13.49 8.39
CA MET A 491 3.22 -13.70 6.93
C MET A 491 4.54 -13.30 6.25
N GLY A 492 5.14 -12.17 6.64
CA GLY A 492 6.40 -11.68 6.06
C GLY A 492 7.62 -12.55 6.39
N ALA A 493 7.65 -13.15 7.58
CA ALA A 493 8.72 -14.06 8.00
C ALA A 493 8.73 -15.37 7.19
N ASP A 494 7.58 -15.80 6.66
CA ASP A 494 7.47 -16.95 5.76
C ASP A 494 7.95 -16.62 4.34
N VAL A 495 7.78 -15.37 3.88
CA VAL A 495 8.28 -14.89 2.59
C VAL A 495 9.80 -14.65 2.61
N GLU A 496 10.35 -14.06 3.68
CA GLU A 496 11.81 -13.82 3.80
C GLU A 496 12.66 -15.10 3.86
N LYS A 497 12.06 -16.24 4.24
CA LYS A 497 12.73 -17.55 4.14
C LYS A 497 12.92 -18.02 2.69
N HIS A 498 12.18 -17.50 1.73
CA HIS A 498 12.27 -17.86 0.31
C HIS A 498 13.13 -16.90 -0.53
N ASP A 499 13.32 -15.64 -0.10
CA ASP A 499 13.90 -14.59 -0.96
C ASP A 499 15.33 -14.14 -0.61
N ARG A 500 16.13 -14.97 0.09
CA ARG A 500 17.57 -14.66 0.27
C ARG A 500 18.39 -14.91 -1.00
N VAL A 501 18.25 -14.04 -2.00
CA VAL A 501 19.25 -13.86 -3.07
C VAL A 501 19.49 -12.36 -3.35
N SER A 502 20.62 -11.90 -2.80
CA SER A 502 21.51 -10.79 -3.20
C SER A 502 20.95 -9.40 -3.52
N SER A 503 21.43 -8.41 -2.75
CA SER A 503 21.92 -7.17 -3.36
C SER A 503 23.31 -6.86 -2.81
N ARG A 504 24.31 -6.72 -3.70
CA ARG A 504 25.60 -6.09 -3.40
C ARG A 504 25.64 -4.74 -4.11
N LYS A 505 26.10 -3.73 -3.38
CA LYS A 505 26.52 -2.41 -3.88
C LYS A 505 27.97 -2.51 -4.33
N ASP A 506 28.33 -1.91 -5.46
CA ASP A 506 29.68 -1.42 -5.82
C ASP A 506 29.48 -0.35 -6.93
N GLN A 507 29.84 0.92 -6.70
CA GLN A 507 31.10 1.62 -7.06
C GLN A 507 31.37 1.67 -8.58
N PHE A 508 31.45 2.91 -9.11
CA PHE A 508 31.46 3.39 -10.52
C PHE A 508 30.09 3.75 -11.11
N GLY A 509 30.08 4.74 -12.03
CA GLY A 509 28.93 5.54 -12.50
C GLY A 509 27.64 4.72 -12.71
N VAL A 510 26.56 5.13 -12.04
CA VAL A 510 25.43 4.23 -11.76
C VAL A 510 24.34 4.38 -12.82
N LEU A 511 24.22 3.41 -13.72
CA LEU A 511 22.94 3.06 -14.35
C LEU A 511 22.01 2.58 -13.23
N ARG A 512 20.94 3.31 -12.91
CA ARG A 512 19.88 2.76 -12.06
C ARG A 512 18.65 2.40 -12.86
N THR A 513 18.13 1.25 -12.50
CA THR A 513 16.90 0.68 -13.00
C THR A 513 15.71 1.33 -12.27
N VAL A 514 14.81 1.98 -13.00
CA VAL A 514 13.52 2.41 -12.45
C VAL A 514 12.51 1.30 -12.74
N TRP A 515 12.06 0.65 -11.68
CA TRP A 515 10.93 -0.27 -11.71
C TRP A 515 9.66 0.55 -11.54
N VAL A 516 8.87 0.71 -12.60
CA VAL A 516 7.50 1.26 -12.49
C VAL A 516 6.59 0.05 -12.34
N SER A 517 5.97 -0.10 -11.17
CA SER A 517 5.09 -1.21 -10.78
C SER A 517 3.68 -1.09 -11.33
#